data_AF-A0A3D9CI14-F1
#
_entry.id   AF-A0A3D9CI14-F1
#
_cell.length_a   1.000
_cell.length_b   1.000
_cell.length_c   1.000
_cell.angle_alpha   90.00
_cell.angle_beta   90.00
_cell.angle_gamma   90.00
#
_symmetry.space_group_name_H-M   'P 1'
#
loop_
_entity.id
_entity.type
_entity.pdbx_description
1 polymer ?
#
loop_
_entity_poly.entity_id
_entity_poly.type
_entity_poly.pdbx_seq_one_letter_code
_entity_poly.pdbx_strand_id
1 'polypeptide(L)'
;MVIFTFIKRIGLITNENKLSEKDDNVKPEFHKQLDDFLANGNHKYQTVQKLVCVHVIERIYRRVKLGYGHHFGGIKVNIEENLIIDGNHRYIAYEMAGFEYEVIPQGKNHCDQPPYRDIKKFSVDYEFDWDMAQPDTRKFCNDDFLKDLDTK
;
A
#
# COMPACT_ATOMS: atom_id res chain seq x y z
N MET A 1 -20.67 60.21 23.79
CA MET A 1 -20.57 59.12 22.81
C MET A 1 -19.24 59.28 22.09
N VAL A 2 -18.22 58.56 22.55
CA VAL A 2 -16.82 58.74 22.11
C VAL A 2 -16.38 57.47 21.41
N ILE A 3 -15.94 57.63 20.17
CA ILE A 3 -15.35 56.62 19.30
C ILE A 3 -13.92 56.38 19.78
N PHE A 4 -13.54 55.13 20.03
CA PHE A 4 -12.13 54.72 20.10
C PHE A 4 -11.88 53.51 19.21
N THR A 5 -11.17 53.81 18.13
CA THR A 5 -10.54 52.92 17.17
C THR A 5 -9.48 52.05 17.87
N PHE A 6 -9.52 50.73 17.68
CA PHE A 6 -8.43 49.84 18.14
C PHE A 6 -7.55 49.39 16.97
N ILE A 7 -6.25 49.49 17.23
CA ILE A 7 -5.12 49.44 16.32
C ILE A 7 -4.77 47.99 15.93
N LYS A 8 -4.50 47.78 14.63
CA LYS A 8 -3.85 46.58 14.06
C LYS A 8 -2.52 46.30 14.77
N ARG A 9 -2.35 45.11 15.34
CA ARG A 9 -1.03 44.61 15.76
C ARG A 9 -0.55 43.54 14.78
N ILE A 10 0.48 43.92 14.03
CA ILE A 10 1.29 43.04 13.19
C ILE A 10 2.12 42.15 14.11
N GLY A 11 1.99 40.83 13.94
CA GLY A 11 2.87 39.83 14.55
C GLY A 11 3.46 38.97 13.44
N LEU A 12 4.61 39.39 12.93
CA LEU A 12 5.53 38.53 12.18
C LEU A 12 6.08 37.47 13.13
N ILE A 13 5.82 36.19 12.83
CA ILE A 13 6.60 35.07 13.38
C ILE A 13 7.08 34.26 12.19
N THR A 14 8.31 34.53 11.77
CA THR A 14 9.12 33.59 11.01
C THR A 14 9.65 32.54 11.98
N ASN A 15 9.40 31.27 11.69
CA ASN A 15 10.18 30.18 12.28
C ASN A 15 10.52 29.20 11.16
N GLU A 16 11.74 29.32 10.67
CA GLU A 16 12.45 28.28 9.94
C GLU A 16 12.69 27.09 10.88
N ASN A 17 12.85 25.91 10.29
CA ASN A 17 13.26 24.65 10.91
C ASN A 17 12.29 23.97 11.88
N LYS A 18 11.47 23.08 11.31
CA LYS A 18 11.30 21.74 11.87
C LYS A 18 11.51 20.70 10.76
N LEU A 19 12.75 20.21 10.66
CA LEU A 19 13.00 18.84 10.21
C LEU A 19 12.28 17.93 11.22
N SER A 20 11.05 17.52 10.94
CA SER A 20 10.32 16.60 11.82
C SER A 20 10.83 15.19 11.57
N GLU A 21 11.66 14.73 12.51
CA GLU A 21 11.53 13.46 13.22
C GLU A 21 10.89 12.32 12.40
N LYS A 22 11.70 11.32 12.05
CA LYS A 22 11.21 10.01 11.62
C LYS A 22 10.32 9.46 12.74
N ASP A 23 9.02 9.43 12.48
CA ASP A 23 8.04 8.90 13.40
C ASP A 23 8.09 7.36 13.39
N ASP A 24 8.89 6.80 14.29
CA ASP A 24 9.00 5.36 14.47
C ASP A 24 7.70 4.73 15.01
N ASN A 25 6.65 5.51 15.34
CA ASN A 25 5.32 5.01 15.75
C ASN A 25 4.35 4.74 14.59
N VAL A 26 4.72 5.02 13.33
CA VAL A 26 3.83 4.72 12.18
C VAL A 26 3.80 3.22 11.84
N LYS A 27 4.91 2.51 12.06
CA LYS A 27 5.04 1.08 11.71
C LYS A 27 4.13 0.15 12.53
N PRO A 28 4.04 0.29 13.88
CA PRO A 28 3.15 -0.56 14.67
C PRO A 28 1.69 -0.47 14.23
N GLU A 29 1.25 0.74 13.83
CA GLU A 29 -0.12 0.98 13.43
C GLU A 29 -0.46 0.34 12.08
N PHE A 30 0.43 0.44 11.08
CA PHE A 30 0.22 -0.23 9.79
C PHE A 30 0.21 -1.76 9.93
N HIS A 31 1.15 -2.33 10.70
CA HIS A 31 1.21 -3.77 10.93
C HIS A 31 -0.09 -4.28 11.56
N LYS A 32 -0.60 -3.57 12.58
CA LYS A 32 -1.88 -3.90 13.19
C LYS A 32 -3.04 -3.83 12.20
N GLN A 33 -3.11 -2.80 11.36
CA GLN A 33 -4.13 -2.70 10.32
C GLN A 33 -4.06 -3.85 9.31
N LEU A 34 -2.84 -4.29 8.95
CA LEU A 34 -2.64 -5.44 8.08
C LEU A 34 -3.13 -6.73 8.76
N ASP A 35 -2.76 -6.97 10.01
CA ASP A 35 -3.20 -8.14 10.77
C ASP A 35 -4.73 -8.17 10.91
N ASP A 36 -5.34 -7.03 11.24
CA ASP A 36 -6.80 -6.87 11.33
C ASP A 36 -7.48 -7.13 9.98
N PHE A 37 -6.91 -6.61 8.88
CA PHE A 37 -7.40 -6.87 7.52
C PHE A 37 -7.35 -8.36 7.18
N LEU A 38 -6.20 -9.02 7.42
CA LEU A 38 -6.04 -10.44 7.14
C LEU A 38 -7.04 -11.28 7.95
N ALA A 39 -7.28 -10.93 9.22
CA ALA A 39 -8.20 -11.64 10.11
C ALA A 39 -9.70 -11.50 9.74
N ASN A 40 -10.11 -10.41 9.08
CA ASN A 40 -11.51 -10.11 8.74
C ASN A 40 -12.21 -11.23 7.92
N GLY A 41 -11.45 -12.07 7.21
CA GLY A 41 -11.91 -13.33 6.61
C GLY A 41 -12.88 -13.21 5.42
N ASN A 42 -13.47 -12.04 5.18
CA ASN A 42 -14.37 -11.73 4.06
C ASN A 42 -13.60 -11.21 2.84
N HIS A 43 -12.53 -11.90 2.46
CA HIS A 43 -11.71 -11.54 1.30
C HIS A 43 -12.39 -12.02 0.02
N LYS A 44 -12.45 -11.15 -0.99
CA LYS A 44 -13.15 -11.45 -2.26
C LYS A 44 -12.53 -12.60 -3.04
N TYR A 45 -11.20 -12.70 -3.00
CA TYR A 45 -10.44 -13.66 -3.79
C TYR A 45 -9.65 -14.62 -2.92
N GLN A 46 -9.44 -15.81 -3.47
CA GLN A 46 -8.53 -16.82 -2.95
C GLN A 46 -7.14 -16.67 -3.56
N THR A 47 -6.18 -17.44 -3.05
CA THR A 47 -4.78 -17.38 -3.47
C THR A 47 -4.08 -18.73 -3.31
N VAL A 48 -3.06 -18.97 -4.14
CA VAL A 48 -2.11 -20.08 -3.98
C VAL A 48 -0.84 -19.65 -3.23
N GLN A 49 -0.62 -18.34 -3.06
CA GLN A 49 0.52 -17.81 -2.33
C GLN A 49 0.40 -18.17 -0.84
N LYS A 50 1.54 -18.35 -0.15
CA LYS A 50 1.59 -18.71 1.28
C LYS A 50 2.17 -17.62 2.15
N LEU A 51 2.95 -16.73 1.54
CA LEU A 51 3.77 -15.75 2.23
C LEU A 51 3.71 -14.44 1.46
N VAL A 52 3.53 -13.33 2.17
CA VAL A 52 3.63 -11.97 1.64
C VAL A 52 4.62 -11.16 2.45
N CYS A 53 5.09 -10.04 1.92
CA CYS A 53 6.09 -9.18 2.56
C CYS A 53 5.43 -7.88 2.99
N VAL A 54 5.54 -7.53 4.28
CA VAL A 54 4.92 -6.31 4.83
C VAL A 54 5.46 -5.06 4.12
N HIS A 55 6.77 -4.99 3.87
CA HIS A 55 7.43 -3.81 3.32
C HIS A 55 6.93 -3.48 1.91
N VAL A 56 6.65 -4.50 1.10
CA VAL A 56 6.09 -4.34 -0.24
C VAL A 56 4.65 -3.81 -0.15
N ILE A 57 3.82 -4.39 0.73
CA ILE A 57 2.43 -3.96 0.92
C ILE A 57 2.39 -2.53 1.44
N GLU A 58 3.19 -2.20 2.46
CA GLU A 58 3.27 -0.87 3.07
C GLU A 58 3.65 0.20 2.03
N ARG A 59 4.68 -0.08 1.21
CA ARG A 59 5.08 0.83 0.13
C ARG A 59 3.95 1.08 -0.85
N ILE A 60 3.29 0.03 -1.34
CA ILE A 60 2.19 0.16 -2.29
C ILE A 60 1.04 0.92 -1.63
N TYR A 61 0.64 0.55 -0.41
CA TYR A 61 -0.44 1.18 0.35
C TYR A 61 -0.21 2.69 0.51
N ARG A 62 0.98 3.09 0.98
CA ARG A 62 1.32 4.50 1.16
C ARG A 62 1.25 5.25 -0.17
N ARG A 63 1.80 4.69 -1.25
CA ARG A 63 1.80 5.33 -2.57
C ARG A 63 0.39 5.44 -3.16
N VAL A 64 -0.47 4.45 -2.91
CA VAL A 64 -1.88 4.51 -3.27
C VAL A 64 -2.58 5.64 -2.51
N LYS A 65 -2.34 5.77 -1.20
CA LYS A 65 -2.87 6.90 -0.40
C LYS A 65 -2.36 8.26 -0.85
N LEU A 66 -1.19 8.33 -1.49
CA LEU A 66 -0.64 9.54 -2.10
C LEU A 66 -1.20 9.82 -3.51
N GLY A 67 -2.05 8.96 -4.06
CA GLY A 67 -2.69 9.16 -5.38
C GLY A 67 -2.05 8.40 -6.55
N TYR A 68 -0.93 7.70 -6.32
CA TYR A 68 -0.20 6.99 -7.38
C TYR A 68 -0.76 5.61 -7.72
N GLY A 69 -1.87 5.18 -7.10
CA GLY A 69 -2.37 3.80 -7.21
C GLY A 69 -2.62 3.33 -8.64
N HIS A 70 -3.07 4.23 -9.51
CA HIS A 70 -3.39 3.95 -10.91
C HIS A 70 -2.15 3.56 -11.76
N HIS A 71 -0.93 3.86 -11.30
CA HIS A 71 0.30 3.49 -12.01
C HIS A 71 0.79 2.07 -11.71
N PHE A 72 0.25 1.39 -10.69
CA PHE A 72 0.74 0.07 -10.28
C PHE A 72 0.01 -1.10 -10.95
N GLY A 73 -0.94 -0.81 -11.84
CA GLY A 73 -1.68 -1.79 -12.63
C GLY A 73 -2.76 -2.55 -11.86
N GLY A 74 -3.56 -3.32 -12.60
CA GLY A 74 -4.64 -4.13 -12.06
C GLY A 74 -4.20 -5.42 -11.35
N ILE A 75 -5.19 -6.12 -10.81
CA ILE A 75 -5.04 -7.43 -10.18
C ILE A 75 -5.45 -8.50 -11.19
N LYS A 76 -4.58 -9.48 -11.44
CA LYS A 76 -4.87 -10.54 -12.40
C LYS A 76 -5.56 -11.68 -11.68
N VAL A 77 -6.75 -12.05 -12.15
CA VAL A 77 -7.63 -12.98 -11.45
C VAL A 77 -8.18 -14.03 -12.42
N ASN A 78 -8.19 -15.29 -12.00
CA ASN A 78 -9.02 -16.29 -12.61
C ASN A 78 -10.45 -16.12 -12.09
N ILE A 79 -11.35 -15.66 -12.95
CA ILE A 79 -12.71 -15.26 -12.58
C ILE A 79 -13.57 -16.46 -12.18
N GLU A 80 -13.35 -17.63 -12.80
CA GLU A 80 -14.14 -18.84 -12.53
C GLU A 80 -13.94 -19.33 -11.09
N GLU A 81 -12.71 -19.24 -10.59
CA GLU A 81 -12.30 -19.76 -9.28
C GLU A 81 -12.12 -18.66 -8.24
N ASN A 82 -12.36 -17.39 -8.60
CA ASN A 82 -12.04 -16.21 -7.80
C ASN A 82 -10.61 -16.24 -7.24
N LEU A 83 -9.64 -16.64 -8.05
CA LEU A 83 -8.25 -16.85 -7.64
C LEU A 83 -7.33 -15.73 -8.12
N ILE A 84 -6.55 -15.13 -7.23
CA ILE A 84 -5.49 -14.19 -7.61
C ILE A 84 -4.35 -14.97 -8.28
N ILE A 85 -4.06 -14.61 -9.53
CA ILE A 85 -2.96 -15.16 -10.32
C ILE A 85 -1.70 -14.29 -10.19
N ASP A 86 -1.88 -12.96 -10.19
CA ASP A 86 -0.80 -12.00 -9.95
C ASP A 86 -1.31 -10.76 -9.22
N GLY A 87 -0.46 -10.20 -8.36
CA GLY A 87 -0.74 -8.98 -7.62
C GLY A 87 -1.24 -9.18 -6.19
N ASN A 88 -0.89 -10.26 -5.49
CA ASN A 88 -1.31 -10.49 -4.09
C ASN A 88 -0.98 -9.29 -3.17
N HIS A 89 0.24 -8.73 -3.23
CA HIS A 89 0.59 -7.55 -2.42
C HIS A 89 -0.22 -6.31 -2.84
N ARG A 90 -0.48 -6.11 -4.14
CA ARG A 90 -1.30 -4.99 -4.65
C ARG A 90 -2.75 -5.12 -4.19
N TYR A 91 -3.33 -6.32 -4.28
CA TYR A 91 -4.69 -6.60 -3.83
C TYR A 91 -4.87 -6.19 -2.36
N ILE A 92 -3.99 -6.67 -1.48
CA ILE A 92 -4.03 -6.33 -0.05
C ILE A 92 -3.94 -4.80 0.14
N ALA A 93 -2.94 -4.17 -0.49
CA ALA A 93 -2.71 -2.73 -0.34
C ALA A 93 -3.89 -1.89 -0.86
N TYR A 94 -4.48 -2.27 -1.98
CA TYR A 94 -5.63 -1.57 -2.56
C TYR A 94 -6.88 -1.71 -1.70
N GLU A 95 -7.19 -2.93 -1.25
CA GLU A 95 -8.35 -3.19 -0.37
C GLU A 95 -8.21 -2.42 0.96
N MET A 96 -7.03 -2.48 1.59
CA MET A 96 -6.75 -1.70 2.80
C MET A 96 -6.86 -0.19 2.55
N ALA A 97 -6.47 0.28 1.37
CA ALA A 97 -6.52 1.69 1.02
C ALA A 97 -7.93 2.17 0.62
N GLY A 98 -8.87 1.25 0.35
CA GLY A 98 -10.16 1.57 -0.27
C GLY A 98 -10.01 2.09 -1.70
N PHE A 99 -8.98 1.66 -2.42
CA PHE A 99 -8.70 2.09 -3.78
C PHE A 99 -9.45 1.22 -4.78
N GLU A 100 -10.09 1.83 -5.77
CA GLU A 100 -10.73 1.12 -6.86
C GLU A 100 -9.68 0.71 -7.91
N TYR A 101 -9.64 -0.58 -8.24
CA TYR A 101 -8.63 -1.14 -9.14
C TYR A 101 -9.26 -2.00 -10.23
N GLU A 102 -8.56 -2.07 -11.37
CA GLU A 102 -8.92 -2.95 -12.46
C GLU A 102 -8.70 -4.42 -12.09
N VAL A 103 -9.66 -5.27 -12.46
CA VAL A 103 -9.53 -6.73 -12.40
C VAL A 103 -9.31 -7.25 -13.81
N ILE A 104 -8.17 -7.88 -14.04
CA ILE A 104 -7.75 -8.38 -15.35
C ILE A 104 -7.96 -9.90 -15.39
N PRO A 105 -8.88 -10.43 -16.21
CA PRO A 105 -9.08 -11.87 -16.33
C PRO A 105 -7.81 -12.57 -16.82
N GLN A 106 -7.38 -13.63 -16.11
CA GLN A 106 -6.26 -14.46 -16.53
C GLN A 106 -6.50 -15.94 -16.23
N GLY A 107 -6.08 -16.81 -17.15
CA GLY A 107 -6.07 -18.25 -16.92
C GLY A 107 -5.07 -18.67 -15.85
N LYS A 108 -5.37 -19.77 -15.15
CA LYS A 108 -4.47 -20.39 -14.18
C LYS A 108 -3.43 -21.26 -14.89
N ASN A 109 -2.21 -21.32 -14.38
CA ASN A 109 -1.17 -22.20 -14.91
C ASN A 109 -1.22 -23.58 -14.22
N HIS A 110 -0.36 -24.51 -14.65
CA HIS A 110 -0.34 -25.86 -14.07
C HIS A 110 0.11 -25.90 -12.60
N CYS A 111 0.78 -24.86 -12.08
CA CYS A 111 1.19 -24.75 -10.68
C CYS A 111 0.08 -24.16 -9.79
N ASP A 112 -0.91 -23.49 -10.38
CA ASP A 112 -2.05 -22.87 -9.68
C ASP A 112 -3.16 -23.89 -9.43
N GLN A 113 -2.83 -25.01 -8.78
CA GLN A 113 -3.77 -26.11 -8.54
C GLN A 113 -4.45 -25.98 -7.17
N PRO A 114 -5.70 -26.44 -7.05
CA PRO A 114 -6.37 -26.56 -5.76
C PRO A 114 -5.63 -27.57 -4.85
N PRO A 115 -5.78 -27.44 -3.51
CA PRO A 115 -6.69 -26.52 -2.83
C PRO A 115 -6.14 -25.08 -2.73
N TYR A 116 -6.98 -24.11 -3.10
CA TYR A 116 -6.69 -22.69 -2.89
C TYR A 116 -6.88 -22.32 -1.41
N ARG A 117 -6.32 -21.17 -1.03
CA ARG A 117 -6.33 -20.70 0.35
C ARG A 117 -7.07 -19.38 0.45
N ASP A 118 -7.72 -19.19 1.59
CA ASP A 118 -8.18 -17.87 1.99
C ASP A 118 -6.97 -16.99 2.31
N ILE A 119 -7.07 -15.69 2.01
CA ILE A 119 -6.01 -14.72 2.28
C ILE A 119 -5.66 -14.61 3.77
N LYS A 120 -6.62 -14.85 4.66
CA LYS A 120 -6.39 -14.94 6.12
C LYS A 120 -5.38 -16.01 6.55
N LYS A 121 -5.03 -16.93 5.65
CA LYS A 121 -4.05 -18.00 5.88
C LYS A 121 -2.64 -17.64 5.41
N PHE A 122 -2.39 -16.41 4.97
CA PHE A 122 -1.03 -15.95 4.69
C PHE A 122 -0.19 -15.94 5.96
N SER A 123 1.06 -16.38 5.80
CA SER A 123 2.15 -15.89 6.62
C SER A 123 2.56 -14.50 6.12
N VAL A 124 3.00 -13.64 7.02
CA VAL A 124 3.55 -12.32 6.68
C VAL A 124 5.01 -12.29 7.12
N ASP A 125 5.89 -11.97 6.18
CA ASP A 125 7.29 -11.66 6.44
C ASP A 125 7.39 -10.19 6.86
N TYR A 126 7.60 -10.00 8.17
CA TYR A 126 7.77 -8.69 8.79
C TYR A 126 9.24 -8.24 8.86
N GLU A 127 10.19 -9.14 8.58
CA GLU A 127 11.61 -8.90 8.84
C GLU A 127 12.34 -8.47 7.57
N PHE A 128 12.11 -9.18 6.46
CA PHE A 128 12.90 -8.98 5.24
C PHE A 128 12.13 -8.23 4.17
N ASP A 129 12.75 -7.17 3.65
CA ASP A 129 12.27 -6.48 2.46
C ASP A 129 12.70 -7.22 1.20
N TRP A 130 11.74 -7.88 0.55
CA TRP A 130 12.00 -8.72 -0.62
C TRP A 130 12.58 -7.94 -1.80
N ASP A 131 12.22 -6.66 -1.97
CA ASP A 131 12.74 -5.85 -3.06
C ASP A 131 14.20 -5.44 -2.83
N MET A 132 14.64 -5.31 -1.57
CA MET A 132 16.04 -5.00 -1.26
C MET A 132 16.98 -6.13 -1.69
N ALA A 133 16.51 -7.38 -1.64
CA ALA A 133 17.27 -8.56 -2.03
C ALA A 133 17.39 -8.74 -3.56
N GLN A 134 16.51 -8.10 -4.34
CA GLN A 134 16.42 -8.29 -5.79
C GLN A 134 16.95 -7.04 -6.53
N PRO A 135 18.04 -7.14 -7.32
CA PRO A 135 18.62 -5.97 -8.00
C PRO A 135 17.63 -5.18 -8.87
N ASP A 136 16.74 -5.89 -9.56
CA ASP A 136 15.80 -5.28 -10.51
C ASP A 136 14.68 -4.49 -9.83
N THR A 137 14.29 -4.88 -8.62
CA THR A 137 13.18 -4.25 -7.88
C THR A 137 13.66 -3.34 -6.76
N ARG A 138 14.94 -3.37 -6.37
CA ARG A 138 15.52 -2.48 -5.36
C ARG A 138 15.29 -1.00 -5.64
N LYS A 139 15.25 -0.59 -6.92
CA LYS A 139 14.94 0.80 -7.31
C LYS A 139 13.54 1.26 -6.86
N PHE A 140 12.63 0.34 -6.57
CA PHE A 140 11.28 0.63 -6.08
C PHE A 140 11.21 0.72 -4.55
N CYS A 141 12.31 0.52 -3.82
CA CYS A 141 12.37 0.70 -2.37
C CYS A 141 12.34 2.19 -1.96
N ASN A 142 12.77 3.09 -2.84
CA ASN A 142 12.60 4.53 -2.67
C ASN A 142 11.52 5.06 -3.64
N ASP A 143 11.22 6.35 -3.54
CA ASP A 143 10.17 7.01 -4.32
C ASP A 143 10.72 7.84 -5.49
N ASP A 144 12.02 7.73 -5.81
CA ASP A 144 12.62 8.57 -6.85
C ASP A 144 11.96 8.35 -8.22
N PHE A 145 11.57 7.11 -8.51
CA PHE A 145 10.88 6.75 -9.75
C PHE A 145 9.47 7.37 -9.89
N LEU A 146 8.86 7.85 -8.80
CA LEU A 146 7.53 8.48 -8.85
C LEU A 146 7.57 9.83 -9.58
N LYS A 147 8.72 10.53 -9.57
CA LYS A 147 8.91 11.81 -10.26
C LYS A 147 8.72 11.69 -11.78
N ASP A 148 9.02 10.51 -12.31
CA ASP A 148 8.89 10.21 -13.74
C ASP A 148 7.46 9.75 -14.13
N LEU A 149 6.57 9.54 -13.14
CA LEU A 149 5.18 9.14 -13.36
C LEU A 149 4.24 10.33 -13.52
N ASP A 150 4.48 11.43 -12.79
CA ASP A 150 3.70 12.68 -12.86
C ASP A 150 3.98 13.51 -14.12
N THR A 151 4.95 13.09 -14.95
CA THR A 151 5.40 13.82 -16.15
C THR A 151 4.85 13.26 -17.46
N LYS A 152 3.86 12.35 -17.42
CA LYS A 152 3.25 11.75 -18.62
C LYS A 152 1.78 12.08 -18.80
#